data_AF-W2FQB7-F1
#
_entry.id   AF-W2FQB7-F1
#
_cell.length_a   1.000
_cell.length_b   1.000
_cell.length_c   1.000
_cell.angle_alpha   90.00
_cell.angle_beta   90.00
_cell.angle_gamma   90.00
#
_symmetry.space_group_name_H-M   'P 1'
#
loop_
_entity.id
_entity.type
_entity.pdbx_description
1 polymer ?
#
loop_
_entity_poly.entity_id
_entity_poly.type
_entity_poly.pdbx_seq_one_letter_code
_entity_poly.pdbx_strand_id
1 'polypeptide(L)'
;RTPLIRVLLVEILMPWPALLCELLAESIPLQDPALGWKANHGAWCRLWITIASGSAGSLFQVRASTPELSYQKMLGITIGTACGATSTTILIASLWVFPVPFASSLLDVWPRLCL
;
A
#
# COMPACT_ATOMS: atom_id res chain seq x y z
N ARG A 1 12.09 5.49 32.28
CA ARG A 1 12.81 4.34 31.67
C ARG A 1 11.76 3.37 31.17
N THR A 2 11.74 3.07 29.87
CA THR A 2 10.83 2.08 29.28
C THR A 2 11.40 0.68 29.54
N PRO A 3 10.64 -0.28 30.10
CA PRO A 3 11.16 -1.60 30.38
C PRO A 3 11.47 -2.36 29.08
N LEU A 4 12.57 -3.11 29.04
CA LEU A 4 13.05 -3.81 27.84
C LEU A 4 11.96 -4.70 27.22
N ILE A 5 11.17 -5.38 28.05
CA ILE A 5 10.05 -6.22 27.59
C ILE A 5 9.02 -5.43 26.78
N ARG A 6 8.72 -4.19 27.15
CA ARG A 6 7.76 -3.35 26.41
C ARG A 6 8.33 -2.95 25.05
N VAL A 7 9.62 -2.67 24.98
CA VAL A 7 10.30 -2.35 23.71
C VAL A 7 10.25 -3.55 22.78
N LEU A 8 10.65 -4.72 23.27
CA LEU A 8 10.61 -5.98 22.51
C LEU A 8 9.20 -6.34 22.04
N LEU A 9 8.19 -6.19 22.90
CA LEU A 9 6.80 -6.45 22.51
C LEU A 9 6.30 -5.49 21.43
N VAL A 10 6.60 -4.20 21.54
CA VAL A 10 6.20 -3.22 20.52
C VAL A 10 6.90 -3.52 19.19
N GLU A 11 8.20 -3.81 19.22
CA GLU A 11 8.98 -4.11 18.02
C GLU A 11 8.51 -5.40 17.33
N ILE A 12 8.23 -6.45 18.10
CA ILE A 12 7.73 -7.71 17.55
C ILE A 12 6.30 -7.56 17.05
N LEU A 13 5.41 -6.89 17.79
CA LEU A 13 3.96 -6.84 17.48
C LEU A 13 3.58 -5.79 16.43
N MET A 14 4.29 -4.67 16.35
CA MET A 14 3.97 -3.58 15.41
C MET A 14 3.94 -4.01 13.93
N PRO A 15 4.82 -4.89 13.40
CA PRO A 15 4.75 -5.31 12.01
C PRO A 15 3.62 -6.33 11.73
N TRP A 16 3.09 -7.03 12.73
CA TRP A 16 2.10 -8.11 12.50
C TRP A 16 0.83 -7.66 11.79
N PRO A 17 0.20 -6.52 12.12
CA PRO A 17 -1.00 -6.07 11.39
C PRO A 17 -0.73 -5.90 9.89
N ALA A 18 0.40 -5.28 9.53
CA ALA A 18 0.78 -5.10 8.13
C ALA A 18 1.10 -6.45 7.46
N LEU A 19 1.87 -7.32 8.14
CA LEU A 19 2.19 -8.66 7.65
C LEU A 19 0.93 -9.51 7.41
N LEU A 20 -0.04 -9.45 8.31
CA LEU A 20 -1.31 -10.17 8.17
C LEU A 20 -2.11 -9.64 6.98
N CYS A 21 -2.16 -8.32 6.78
CA CYS A 21 -2.79 -7.73 5.60
C CYS A 21 -2.14 -8.22 4.30
N GLU A 22 -0.80 -8.27 4.24
CA GLU A 22 -0.09 -8.78 3.06
C GLU A 22 -0.28 -10.28 2.87
N LEU A 23 -0.25 -11.09 3.94
CA LEU A 23 -0.51 -12.52 3.82
C LEU A 23 -1.93 -12.81 3.28
N LEU A 24 -2.91 -12.01 3.72
CA LEU A 24 -4.27 -12.07 3.17
C LEU A 24 -4.29 -11.61 1.70
N ALA A 25 -3.53 -10.58 1.34
CA ALA A 25 -3.40 -10.16 -0.06
C ALA A 25 -2.77 -11.26 -0.93
N GLU A 26 -1.68 -11.89 -0.48
CA GLU A 26 -1.00 -12.98 -1.18
C GLU A 26 -1.87 -14.22 -1.34
N SER A 27 -2.86 -14.43 -0.46
CA SER A 27 -3.84 -15.49 -0.60
C SER A 27 -4.81 -15.27 -1.78
N ILE A 28 -4.88 -14.06 -2.33
CA ILE A 28 -5.71 -13.74 -3.50
C ILE A 28 -5.04 -14.32 -4.76
N PRO A 29 -5.69 -15.25 -5.47
CA PRO A 29 -5.10 -15.89 -6.63
C PRO A 29 -4.87 -14.89 -7.77
N LEU A 30 -3.69 -14.93 -8.37
CA LEU A 30 -3.39 -14.21 -9.61
C LEU A 30 -4.02 -14.93 -10.80
N GLN A 31 -4.52 -14.14 -11.74
CA GLN A 31 -4.97 -14.63 -13.04
C GLN A 31 -3.80 -14.67 -14.01
N ASP A 32 -3.94 -15.44 -15.10
CA ASP A 32 -2.95 -15.48 -16.18
C ASP A 32 -2.72 -14.05 -16.74
N PRO A 33 -1.47 -13.53 -16.69
CA PRO A 33 -1.16 -12.22 -17.23
C PRO A 33 -1.44 -12.08 -18.73
N ALA A 34 -1.42 -13.17 -19.49
CA ALA A 34 -1.69 -13.19 -20.92
C ALA A 34 -3.14 -12.80 -21.28
N LEU A 35 -4.06 -12.94 -20.33
CA LEU A 35 -5.46 -12.51 -20.48
C LEU A 35 -5.62 -10.98 -20.35
N GLY A 36 -4.53 -10.26 -20.07
CA GLY A 36 -4.48 -8.82 -20.00
C GLY A 36 -4.95 -8.23 -18.67
N TRP A 37 -4.82 -6.91 -18.57
CA TRP A 37 -5.03 -6.15 -17.34
C TRP A 37 -6.46 -6.24 -16.80
N LYS A 38 -7.46 -6.35 -17.69
CA LYS A 38 -8.88 -6.42 -17.31
C LYS A 38 -9.24 -7.71 -16.58
N ALA A 39 -8.60 -8.82 -16.95
CA ALA A 39 -8.87 -10.12 -16.34
C ALA A 39 -8.18 -10.28 -14.97
N ASN A 40 -7.20 -9.44 -14.65
CA ASN A 40 -6.33 -9.60 -13.48
C ASN A 40 -6.83 -8.83 -12.24
N HIS A 41 -8.08 -9.08 -11.83
CA HIS A 41 -8.68 -8.44 -10.66
C HIS A 41 -7.91 -8.73 -9.36
N GLY A 42 -7.32 -9.92 -9.25
CA GLY A 42 -6.50 -10.30 -8.10
C GLY A 42 -5.29 -9.40 -7.93
N ALA A 43 -4.60 -9.06 -9.02
CA ALA A 43 -3.46 -8.14 -8.98
C ALA A 43 -3.86 -6.74 -8.49
N TRP A 44 -5.02 -6.23 -8.89
CA TRP A 44 -5.50 -4.91 -8.44
C TRP A 44 -5.90 -4.90 -6.97
N CYS A 45 -6.58 -5.95 -6.49
CA CYS A 45 -6.90 -6.08 -5.07
C CYS A 45 -5.63 -6.16 -4.21
N ARG A 46 -4.65 -6.96 -4.63
CA ARG A 46 -3.36 -7.07 -3.95
C ARG A 46 -2.65 -5.73 -3.88
N LEU A 47 -2.49 -5.06 -5.02
CA LEU A 47 -1.86 -3.75 -5.10
C LEU A 47 -2.56 -2.73 -4.18
N TRP A 48 -3.90 -2.72 -4.16
CA TRP A 48 -4.66 -1.82 -3.29
C TRP A 48 -4.40 -2.10 -1.81
N ILE A 49 -4.41 -3.37 -1.39
CA ILE A 49 -4.14 -3.76 0.01
C ILE A 49 -2.73 -3.35 0.41
N THR A 50 -1.73 -3.60 -0.43
CA THR A 50 -0.33 -3.25 -0.16
C THR A 50 -0.12 -1.74 0.00
N ILE A 51 -0.76 -0.93 -0.84
CA ILE A 51 -0.66 0.53 -0.73
C ILE A 51 -1.45 1.04 0.48
N ALA A 52 -2.62 0.47 0.77
CA ALA A 52 -3.44 0.84 1.93
C ALA A 52 -2.72 0.49 3.25
N SER A 53 -2.16 -0.71 3.39
CA SER A 53 -1.43 -1.15 4.58
C SER A 53 -0.18 -0.29 4.83
N GLY A 54 0.60 -0.04 3.78
CA GLY A 54 1.81 0.79 3.84
C GLY A 54 1.53 2.26 4.16
N SER A 55 0.50 2.85 3.55
CA SER A 55 0.11 4.24 3.82
C SER A 55 -0.46 4.41 5.23
N ALA A 56 -1.30 3.49 5.70
CA ALA A 56 -1.80 3.50 7.08
C ALA A 56 -0.63 3.40 8.09
N GLY A 57 0.30 2.46 7.89
CA GLY A 57 1.48 2.30 8.74
C GLY A 57 2.35 3.55 8.79
N SER A 58 2.53 4.22 7.64
CA SER A 58 3.26 5.49 7.55
C SER A 58 2.54 6.62 8.30
N LEU A 59 1.22 6.72 8.17
CA LEU A 59 0.42 7.73 8.88
C LEU A 59 0.41 7.51 10.40
N PHE A 60 0.43 6.26 10.87
CA PHE A 60 0.57 5.95 12.29
C PHE A 60 1.91 6.47 12.84
N GLN A 61 2.99 6.35 12.07
CA GLN A 61 4.29 6.93 12.45
C GLN A 61 4.26 8.46 12.43
N VAL A 62 3.68 9.08 11.40
CA VAL A 62 3.53 10.55 11.32
C VAL A 62 2.73 11.10 12.50
N ARG A 63 1.68 10.40 12.90
CA ARG A 63 0.85 10.80 14.04
C ARG A 63 1.62 10.85 15.36
N ALA A 64 2.67 10.06 15.52
CA ALA A 64 3.54 10.16 16.70
C ALA A 64 4.16 11.56 16.85
N SER A 65 4.42 12.24 15.72
CA SER A 65 4.92 13.61 15.66
C SER A 65 3.81 14.66 15.48
N THR A 66 2.62 14.26 15.07
CA THR A 66 1.47 15.15 14.83
C THR A 66 0.18 14.56 15.44
N PRO A 67 -0.01 14.68 16.76
CA PRO A 67 -1.12 14.06 17.47
C PRO A 67 -2.51 14.58 17.05
N GLU A 68 -2.55 15.81 16.53
CA GLU A 68 -3.73 16.52 16.01
C GLU A 68 -4.37 15.80 14.81
N LEU A 69 -3.66 14.87 14.18
CA LEU A 69 -4.13 14.14 13.00
C LEU A 69 -5.23 13.14 13.40
N SER A 70 -6.47 13.49 13.07
CA SER A 70 -7.65 12.63 13.31
C SER A 70 -7.55 11.29 12.56
N TYR A 71 -8.00 10.21 13.20
CA TYR A 71 -8.13 8.89 12.59
C TYR A 71 -8.99 8.90 11.32
N GLN A 72 -10.03 9.75 11.28
CA GLN A 72 -10.88 9.89 10.09
C GLN A 72 -10.12 10.46 8.89
N LYS A 73 -9.24 11.45 9.14
CA LYS A 73 -8.37 12.01 8.10
C LYS A 73 -7.34 10.99 7.64
N MET A 74 -6.76 10.22 8.56
CA MET A 74 -5.84 9.13 8.22
C MET A 74 -6.51 8.09 7.32
N LEU A 75 -7.74 7.69 7.64
CA LEU A 75 -8.52 6.74 6.84
C LEU A 75 -8.78 7.31 5.43
N GLY A 76 -9.17 8.59 5.34
CA GLY A 76 -9.39 9.27 4.06
C GLY A 76 -8.11 9.32 3.21
N ILE A 77 -6.96 9.66 3.80
CA ILE A 77 -5.67 9.66 3.10
C ILE A 77 -5.30 8.25 2.65
N THR A 78 -5.42 7.26 3.53
CA THR A 78 -5.11 5.85 3.23
C THR A 78 -5.91 5.35 2.02
N ILE A 79 -7.23 5.53 2.05
CA ILE A 79 -8.12 5.09 0.96
C ILE A 79 -7.81 5.89 -0.31
N GLY A 80 -7.64 7.22 -0.20
CA GLY A 80 -7.33 8.09 -1.33
C GLY A 80 -6.03 7.71 -2.02
N THR A 81 -4.97 7.46 -1.25
CA THR A 81 -3.66 7.04 -1.76
C THR A 81 -3.76 5.66 -2.42
N ALA A 82 -4.40 4.69 -1.79
CA ALA A 82 -4.56 3.34 -2.35
C ALA A 82 -5.37 3.35 -3.65
N CYS A 83 -6.51 4.04 -3.67
CA CYS A 83 -7.34 4.18 -4.87
C CYS A 83 -6.61 4.94 -5.98
N GLY A 84 -5.94 6.04 -5.65
CA GLY A 84 -5.20 6.86 -6.61
C GLY A 84 -4.09 6.08 -7.29
N ALA A 85 -3.18 5.51 -6.51
CA ALA A 85 -2.04 4.76 -7.03
C ALA A 85 -2.45 3.48 -7.79
N THR A 86 -3.47 2.76 -7.30
CA THR A 86 -4.02 1.59 -8.03
C THR A 86 -4.63 2.01 -9.37
N SER A 87 -5.44 3.09 -9.39
CA SER A 87 -6.05 3.61 -10.61
C SER A 87 -5.02 4.12 -11.61
N THR A 88 -3.98 4.81 -11.15
CA THR A 88 -2.85 5.23 -11.99
C THR A 88 -2.14 4.02 -12.59
N THR A 89 -1.93 2.96 -11.82
CA THR A 89 -1.30 1.73 -12.33
C THR A 89 -2.18 1.02 -13.36
N ILE A 90 -3.49 0.96 -13.13
CA ILE A 90 -4.46 0.45 -14.11
C ILE A 90 -4.44 1.28 -15.38
N LEU A 91 -4.37 2.62 -15.26
CA LEU A 91 -4.28 3.52 -16.41
C LEU A 91 -3.01 3.26 -17.21
N ILE A 92 -1.85 3.15 -16.56
CA ILE A 92 -0.58 2.79 -17.22
C ILE A 92 -0.70 1.43 -17.91
N ALA A 93 -1.26 0.42 -17.23
CA ALA A 93 -1.49 -0.91 -17.80
C ALA A 93 -2.41 -0.87 -19.04
N SER A 94 -3.37 0.06 -19.07
CA SER A 94 -4.30 0.24 -20.19
C SER A 94 -3.70 0.98 -21.38
N LEU A 95 -2.73 1.87 -21.14
CA LEU A 95 -2.13 2.74 -22.16
C LEU A 95 -0.81 2.20 -22.71
N TRP A 96 -0.07 1.38 -21.95
CA TRP A 96 1.28 0.97 -22.30
C TRP A 96 1.44 -0.54 -22.41
N VAL A 97 1.61 -1.26 -21.28
CA VAL A 97 1.87 -2.69 -21.27
C VAL A 97 1.43 -3.30 -19.95
N PHE A 98 0.93 -4.54 -20.01
CA PHE A 98 0.61 -5.36 -18.84
C PHE A 98 1.36 -6.69 -18.91
N PRO A 99 1.94 -7.18 -17.80
CA PRO A 99 2.08 -6.52 -16.49
C PRO A 99 2.96 -5.27 -16.55
N VAL A 100 2.70 -4.27 -15.70
CA VAL A 100 3.44 -3.00 -15.69
C VAL A 100 4.84 -3.23 -15.14
N PRO A 101 5.91 -3.01 -15.92
CA PRO A 101 7.28 -3.14 -15.44
C PRO A 101 7.61 -2.01 -14.46
N PHE A 102 8.28 -2.32 -13.35
CA PHE A 102 8.71 -1.34 -12.34
C PHE A 102 7.56 -0.48 -11.76
N ALA A 103 6.36 -1.05 -11.59
CA ALA A 103 5.17 -0.32 -11.14
C ALA A 103 5.39 0.50 -9.85
N SER A 104 6.08 -0.07 -8.84
CA SER A 104 6.41 0.66 -7.60
C SER A 104 7.33 1.86 -7.85
N SER A 105 8.40 1.67 -8.60
CA SER A 105 9.33 2.75 -8.96
C SER A 105 8.66 3.85 -9.80
N LEU A 106 7.76 3.50 -10.71
CA LEU A 106 7.02 4.46 -11.53
C LEU A 106 6.10 5.35 -10.67
N LEU A 107 5.42 4.77 -9.69
CA LEU A 107 4.53 5.50 -8.79
C LEU A 107 5.29 6.45 -7.85
N ASP A 108 6.47 6.06 -7.36
CA ASP A 108 7.27 6.86 -6.42
C ASP A 108 8.08 7.98 -7.10
N VAL A 109 8.46 7.77 -8.36
CA VAL A 109 9.31 8.71 -9.13
C VAL A 109 8.47 9.82 -9.77
N TRP A 110 7.23 9.54 -10.18
CA TRP A 110 6.38 10.54 -10.84
C TRP A 110 6.19 11.85 -10.05
N PRO A 111 5.90 11.82 -8.72
CA PRO A 111 5.79 13.06 -7.93
C PRO A 111 7.12 13.82 -7.78
N ARG A 112 8.25 13.14 -7.93
CA ARG A 112 9.59 13.72 -7.75
C ARG A 112 10.17 14.34 -9.02
N LEU A 113 9.68 13.95 -10.20
CA LEU A 113 10.10 14.52 -11.49
C LEU A 113 9.35 15.81 -11.85
N CYS A 114 8.22 16.09 -11.18
CA CYS A 114 7.42 17.31 -11.38
C CYS A 114 7.76 18.44 -10.38
N LEU A 115 8.78 18.25 -9.53
CA LEU A 115 9.33 19.23 -8.60
C LEU A 115 10.81 19.48 -8.94
#